data_AF-A0A524I1B9-F1
#
_entry.id   AF-A0A524I1B9-F1
#
_cell.length_a   1.000
_cell.length_b   1.000
_cell.length_c   1.000
_cell.angle_alpha   90.00
_cell.angle_beta   90.00
_cell.angle_gamma   90.00
#
_symmetry.space_group_name_H-M   'P 1'
#
loop_
_entity.id
_entity.type
_entity.pdbx_description
1 polymer ?
#
loop_
_entity_poly.entity_id
_entity_poly.type
_entity_poly.pdbx_seq_one_letter_code
_entity_poly.pdbx_strand_id
1 'polypeptide(L)'
;MPAAVETRRAEMKAKVEAQSAAFARPDDYARLRGSPTESWKEESRECIGCGACTHVCPTCYCLILNDESGAGDFVKVRSYDSCQWHGYARVASGASPRPRMDERFRHRYLCKLVSMKAEFGSLGCTGCGRCTEACAGGIDFREVVHRLMTAPQGGAQTAGIK
;
A
#
# COMPACT_ATOMS: atom_id res chain seq x y z
N MET A 1 16.83 -10.83 23.05
CA MET A 1 16.94 -11.31 21.66
C MET A 1 18.37 -11.80 21.42
N PRO A 2 18.62 -12.80 20.55
CA PRO A 2 20.00 -13.24 20.30
C PRO A 2 20.82 -12.13 19.65
N ALA A 3 22.08 -11.92 20.09
CA ALA A 3 22.96 -10.87 19.58
C ALA A 3 23.11 -10.90 18.04
N ALA A 4 23.17 -12.10 17.45
CA ALA A 4 23.24 -12.28 16.00
C ALA A 4 22.03 -11.73 15.23
N VAL A 5 20.85 -11.61 15.87
CA VAL A 5 19.66 -11.02 15.25
C VAL A 5 19.75 -9.49 15.26
N GLU A 6 20.30 -8.91 16.32
CA GLU A 6 20.50 -7.46 16.43
C GLU A 6 21.54 -6.96 15.42
N THR A 7 22.65 -7.68 15.27
CA THR A 7 23.66 -7.39 14.23
C THR A 7 23.03 -7.39 12.84
N ARG A 8 22.28 -8.43 12.48
CA ARG A 8 21.58 -8.50 11.17
C ARG A 8 20.56 -7.38 10.99
N ARG A 9 19.83 -6.99 12.05
CA ARG A 9 18.89 -5.86 11.96
C ARG A 9 19.60 -4.54 11.68
N ALA A 10 20.73 -4.28 12.35
CA ALA A 10 21.51 -3.08 12.11
C ALA A 10 22.04 -3.03 10.66
N GLU A 11 22.60 -4.14 10.18
CA GLU A 11 23.07 -4.26 8.79
C GLU A 11 21.94 -4.03 7.77
N MET A 12 20.79 -4.69 7.96
CA MET A 12 19.66 -4.53 7.03
C MET A 12 19.09 -3.13 7.08
N LYS A 13 19.03 -2.50 8.26
CA LYS A 13 18.58 -1.12 8.40
C LYS A 13 19.48 -0.17 7.58
N ALA A 14 20.80 -0.29 7.73
CA ALA A 14 21.75 0.53 6.97
C ALA A 14 21.59 0.34 5.44
N LYS A 15 21.38 -0.90 4.97
CA LYS A 15 21.10 -1.17 3.54
C LYS A 15 19.80 -0.52 3.08
N VAL A 16 18.73 -0.61 3.90
CA VAL A 16 17.42 -0.03 3.58
C VAL A 16 17.47 1.49 3.54
N GLU A 17 18.22 2.11 4.44
CA GLU A 17 18.44 3.56 4.47
C GLU A 17 19.26 4.01 3.24
N ALA A 18 20.36 3.32 2.93
CA ALA A 18 21.18 3.64 1.77
C ALA A 18 20.41 3.55 0.44
N GLN A 19 19.64 2.48 0.22
CA GLN A 19 18.83 2.36 -1.01
C GLN A 19 17.69 3.39 -1.09
N SER A 20 17.22 3.90 0.05
CA SER A 20 16.11 4.86 0.11
C SER A 20 16.58 6.31 0.11
N ALA A 21 17.89 6.56 0.23
CA ALA A 21 18.48 7.88 0.36
C ALA A 21 18.16 8.79 -0.84
N ALA A 22 18.13 8.24 -2.06
CA ALA A 22 17.75 8.96 -3.28
C ALA A 22 16.28 9.45 -3.27
N PHE A 23 15.44 8.87 -2.41
CA PHE A 23 14.01 9.17 -2.29
C PHE A 23 13.69 9.89 -0.97
N ALA A 24 14.57 10.80 -0.58
CA ALA A 24 14.41 11.64 0.61
C ALA A 24 13.09 12.41 0.54
N ARG A 25 12.36 12.45 1.65
CA ARG A 25 11.01 13.02 1.71
C ARG A 25 10.69 13.53 3.12
N PRO A 26 9.77 14.49 3.26
CA PRO A 26 9.24 14.86 4.57
C PRO A 26 8.58 13.67 5.28
N ASP A 27 8.67 13.64 6.61
CA ASP A 27 8.04 12.60 7.44
C ASP A 27 6.55 12.86 7.74
N ASP A 28 6.00 13.97 7.23
CA ASP A 28 4.58 14.26 7.27
C ASP A 28 3.83 13.52 6.16
N TYR A 29 3.45 12.28 6.45
CA TYR A 29 2.64 11.46 5.52
C TYR A 29 1.16 11.87 5.49
N ALA A 30 0.68 12.73 6.41
CA ALA A 30 -0.72 13.17 6.37
C ALA A 30 -1.01 13.96 5.09
N ARG A 31 -0.02 14.71 4.62
CA ARG A 31 -0.05 15.45 3.36
C ARG A 31 -0.30 14.55 2.14
N LEU A 32 0.03 13.24 2.20
CA LEU A 32 -0.15 12.29 1.09
C LEU A 32 -1.63 12.06 0.81
N ARG A 33 -2.46 12.17 1.84
CA ARG A 33 -3.92 12.11 1.71
C ARG A 33 -4.45 13.28 0.88
N GLY A 34 -3.84 14.45 1.03
CA GLY A 34 -4.20 15.71 0.36
C GLY A 34 -3.71 15.83 -1.09
N SER A 35 -2.83 14.93 -1.55
CA SER A 35 -2.34 14.95 -2.93
C SER A 35 -3.51 14.86 -3.94
N PRO A 36 -3.54 15.71 -4.98
CA PRO A 36 -4.64 15.76 -5.95
C PRO A 36 -4.91 14.41 -6.62
N THR A 37 -6.18 14.14 -6.94
CA THR A 37 -6.59 12.91 -7.64
C THR A 37 -5.87 12.73 -8.98
N GLU A 38 -5.63 13.81 -9.73
CA GLU A 38 -4.90 13.73 -11.01
C GLU A 38 -3.45 13.24 -10.84
N SER A 39 -2.77 13.62 -9.75
CA SER A 39 -1.45 13.10 -9.44
C SER A 39 -1.49 11.58 -9.19
N TRP A 40 -2.52 11.08 -8.51
CA TRP A 40 -2.70 9.64 -8.33
C TRP A 40 -3.00 8.90 -9.62
N LYS A 41 -3.78 9.50 -10.52
CA LYS A 41 -4.04 8.94 -11.84
C LYS A 41 -2.76 8.81 -12.65
N GLU A 42 -1.94 9.87 -12.67
CA GLU A 42 -0.65 9.89 -13.34
C GLU A 42 0.27 8.77 -12.83
N GLU A 43 0.48 8.69 -11.51
CA GLU A 43 1.37 7.68 -10.91
C GLU A 43 0.83 6.25 -11.06
N SER A 44 -0.47 6.08 -11.31
CA SER A 44 -1.10 4.76 -11.50
C SER A 44 -1.13 4.27 -12.95
N ARG A 45 -0.69 5.07 -13.93
CA ARG A 45 -0.82 4.76 -15.38
C ARG A 45 -0.27 3.40 -15.78
N GLU A 46 0.89 3.04 -15.27
CA GLU A 46 1.56 1.76 -15.56
C GLU A 46 1.01 0.59 -14.72
N CYS A 47 0.09 0.86 -13.77
CA CYS A 47 -0.37 -0.14 -12.84
C CYS A 47 -1.46 -1.01 -13.45
N ILE A 48 -1.11 -2.25 -13.82
CA ILE A 48 -2.05 -3.25 -14.33
C ILE A 48 -2.83 -4.01 -13.23
N GLY A 49 -2.68 -3.62 -11.95
CA GLY A 49 -3.42 -4.22 -10.85
C GLY A 49 -3.07 -5.68 -10.55
N CYS A 50 -1.88 -6.19 -10.94
CA CYS A 50 -1.53 -7.61 -10.81
C CYS A 50 -1.47 -8.13 -9.36
N GLY A 51 -1.27 -7.26 -8.37
CA GLY A 51 -1.19 -7.65 -6.95
C GLY A 51 0.18 -8.19 -6.49
N ALA A 52 1.22 -8.19 -7.33
CA ALA A 52 2.55 -8.64 -6.91
C ALA A 52 3.07 -7.90 -5.65
N CYS A 53 2.79 -6.60 -5.57
CA CYS A 53 3.18 -5.76 -4.44
C CYS A 53 2.51 -6.13 -3.10
N THR A 54 1.30 -6.70 -3.12
CA THR A 54 0.63 -7.18 -1.90
C THR A 54 1.17 -8.55 -1.49
N HIS A 55 1.41 -9.44 -2.44
CA HIS A 55 1.92 -10.79 -2.16
C HIS A 55 3.36 -10.82 -1.64
N VAL A 56 4.26 -9.98 -2.16
CA VAL A 56 5.68 -10.01 -1.78
C VAL A 56 6.00 -9.22 -0.50
N CYS A 57 5.09 -8.35 -0.07
CA CYS A 57 5.34 -7.38 0.99
C CYS A 57 4.89 -7.95 2.35
N PRO A 58 5.82 -8.07 3.32
CA PRO A 58 5.56 -8.78 4.58
C PRO A 58 4.58 -8.08 5.51
N THR A 59 4.34 -6.77 5.33
CA THR A 59 3.40 -5.99 6.15
C THR A 59 1.98 -6.00 5.56
N CYS A 60 1.73 -6.76 4.49
CA CYS A 60 0.40 -6.85 3.89
C CYS A 60 -0.47 -7.88 4.60
N TYR A 61 -1.73 -7.53 4.77
CA TYR A 61 -2.71 -8.38 5.43
C TYR A 61 -4.04 -8.46 4.66
N CYS A 62 -4.05 -8.07 3.38
CA CYS A 62 -5.23 -8.23 2.53
C CYS A 62 -5.59 -9.71 2.44
N LEU A 63 -6.85 -10.01 2.78
CA LEU A 63 -7.39 -11.36 2.86
C LEU A 63 -8.83 -11.35 2.39
N ILE A 64 -9.30 -12.50 1.94
CA ILE A 64 -10.70 -12.81 1.73
C ILE A 64 -11.08 -13.99 2.62
N LEU A 65 -12.31 -13.96 3.15
CA LEU A 65 -12.91 -15.05 3.90
C LEU A 65 -13.98 -15.66 3.01
N ASN A 66 -13.82 -16.95 2.70
CA ASN A 66 -14.80 -17.72 1.96
C ASN A 66 -15.45 -18.73 2.90
N ASP A 67 -16.76 -18.86 2.79
CA ASP A 67 -17.52 -19.88 3.50
C ASP A 67 -17.66 -21.09 2.56
N GLU A 68 -16.96 -22.18 2.85
CA GLU A 68 -17.07 -23.45 2.14
C GLU A 68 -18.02 -24.36 2.92
N SER A 69 -19.21 -24.60 2.36
CA SER A 69 -20.24 -25.44 2.98
C SER A 69 -20.34 -26.77 2.25
N GLY A 70 -20.04 -27.87 2.95
CA GLY A 70 -20.36 -29.23 2.51
C GLY A 70 -21.67 -29.72 3.15
N ALA A 71 -22.16 -30.90 2.75
CA ALA A 71 -23.35 -31.50 3.37
C ALA A 71 -23.03 -31.94 4.81
N GLY A 72 -23.17 -31.03 5.78
CA GLY A 72 -23.05 -31.29 7.22
C GLY A 72 -21.98 -30.46 7.94
N ASP A 73 -20.99 -29.93 7.23
CA ASP A 73 -19.86 -29.18 7.81
C ASP A 73 -19.73 -27.77 7.21
N PHE A 74 -19.52 -26.79 8.08
CA PHE A 74 -19.27 -25.39 7.70
C PHE A 74 -17.82 -25.02 8.00
N VAL A 75 -17.06 -24.65 6.97
CA VAL A 75 -15.66 -24.25 7.10
C VAL A 75 -15.49 -22.82 6.59
N LYS A 76 -14.83 -21.97 7.40
CA LYS A 76 -14.35 -20.66 6.94
C LYS A 76 -12.90 -20.76 6.49
N VAL A 77 -12.67 -20.52 5.21
CA VAL A 77 -11.33 -20.52 4.63
C VAL A 77 -10.87 -19.08 4.48
N ARG A 78 -9.68 -18.79 5.04
CA ARG A 78 -8.99 -17.51 4.85
C ARG A 78 -7.95 -17.67 3.75
N SER A 79 -8.10 -16.89 2.69
CA SER A 79 -7.13 -16.83 1.59
C SER A 79 -6.49 -15.45 1.51
N TYR A 80 -5.23 -15.39 1.07
CA TYR A 80 -4.59 -14.12 0.73
C TYR A 80 -5.29 -13.49 -0.47
N ASP A 81 -5.48 -12.18 -0.39
CA ASP A 81 -6.11 -11.38 -1.43
C ASP A 81 -5.32 -10.09 -1.65
N SER A 82 -5.68 -9.30 -2.65
CA SER A 82 -5.01 -8.07 -3.02
C SER A 82 -6.00 -6.92 -3.12
N CYS A 83 -5.74 -5.83 -2.38
CA CYS A 83 -6.50 -4.60 -2.54
C CYS A 83 -6.40 -3.95 -3.93
N GLN A 84 -5.49 -4.44 -4.79
CA GLN A 84 -5.35 -4.00 -6.18
C GLN A 84 -6.30 -4.73 -7.13
N TRP A 85 -6.81 -5.91 -6.77
CA TRP A 85 -7.72 -6.66 -7.64
C TRP A 85 -9.11 -6.05 -7.64
N HIS A 86 -9.77 -6.13 -8.80
CA HIS A 86 -11.09 -5.55 -8.99
C HIS A 86 -12.17 -6.19 -8.09
N GLY A 87 -12.04 -7.48 -7.78
CA GLY A 87 -12.96 -8.20 -6.89
C GLY A 87 -12.86 -7.77 -5.43
N TYR A 88 -11.72 -7.20 -5.00
CA TYR A 88 -11.51 -6.84 -3.60
C TYR A 88 -12.50 -5.77 -3.14
N ALA A 89 -13.10 -6.00 -1.97
CA ALA A 89 -14.12 -5.15 -1.34
C ALA A 89 -15.39 -4.93 -2.19
N ARG A 90 -15.65 -5.79 -3.18
CA ARG A 90 -16.95 -5.82 -3.86
C ARG A 90 -18.02 -6.35 -2.89
N VAL A 91 -19.11 -5.61 -2.75
CA VAL A 91 -20.26 -6.02 -1.93
C VAL A 91 -21.28 -6.79 -2.76
N ALA A 92 -22.26 -7.43 -2.11
CA ALA A 92 -23.26 -8.30 -2.76
C ALA A 92 -24.06 -7.60 -3.88
N SER A 93 -24.27 -6.28 -3.80
CA SER A 93 -24.92 -5.50 -4.87
C SER A 93 -24.04 -5.27 -6.11
N GLY A 94 -22.81 -5.78 -6.11
CA GLY A 94 -21.81 -5.56 -7.17
C GLY A 94 -21.03 -4.24 -7.04
N ALA A 95 -21.44 -3.35 -6.14
CA ALA A 95 -20.73 -2.10 -5.89
C ALA A 95 -19.36 -2.34 -5.24
N SER A 96 -18.41 -1.44 -5.52
CA SER A 96 -17.12 -1.37 -4.84
C SER A 96 -16.90 0.06 -4.37
N PRO A 97 -16.34 0.30 -3.16
CA PRO A 97 -15.99 1.64 -2.71
C PRO A 97 -14.83 2.25 -3.49
N ARG A 98 -14.08 1.43 -4.26
CA ARG A 98 -12.94 1.84 -5.09
C ARG A 98 -13.02 1.14 -6.45
N PRO A 99 -13.96 1.52 -7.32
CA PRO A 99 -14.11 0.85 -8.61
C PRO A 99 -12.89 1.04 -9.52
N ARG A 100 -12.18 2.19 -9.42
CA ARG A 100 -11.11 2.53 -10.36
C ARG A 100 -9.73 2.07 -9.90
N MET A 101 -8.82 1.84 -10.85
CA MET A 101 -7.45 1.41 -10.55
C MET A 101 -6.65 2.49 -9.80
N ASP A 102 -6.80 3.77 -10.16
CA ASP A 102 -6.13 4.89 -9.48
C ASP A 102 -6.55 5.01 -8.00
N GLU A 103 -7.80 4.71 -7.68
CA GLU A 103 -8.30 4.71 -6.30
C GLU A 103 -7.73 3.54 -5.48
N ARG A 104 -7.62 2.36 -6.09
CA ARG A 104 -7.00 1.17 -5.46
C ARG A 104 -5.50 1.35 -5.28
N PHE A 105 -4.84 1.94 -6.28
CA PHE A 105 -3.44 2.32 -6.23
C PHE A 105 -3.21 3.30 -5.08
N ARG A 106 -3.93 4.42 -5.04
CA ARG A 106 -3.90 5.39 -3.91
C ARG A 106 -4.12 4.72 -2.56
N HIS A 107 -5.12 3.84 -2.46
CA HIS A 107 -5.42 3.13 -1.21
C HIS A 107 -4.22 2.33 -0.68
N ARG A 108 -3.45 1.68 -1.55
CA ARG A 108 -2.25 0.93 -1.16
C ARG A 108 -1.22 1.81 -0.46
N TYR A 109 -0.96 3.02 -0.96
CA TYR A 109 0.00 3.95 -0.36
C TYR A 109 -0.53 4.52 0.96
N LEU A 110 -1.78 4.97 0.96
CA LEU A 110 -2.41 5.52 2.16
C LEU A 110 -2.52 4.50 3.29
N CYS A 111 -2.85 3.24 2.97
CA CYS A 111 -2.89 2.16 3.95
C CYS A 111 -1.54 2.02 4.65
N LYS A 112 -0.44 2.01 3.89
CA LYS A 112 0.91 1.79 4.42
C LYS A 112 1.47 2.98 5.20
N LEU A 113 1.24 4.20 4.72
CA LEU A 113 1.93 5.39 5.25
C LEU A 113 1.06 6.25 6.17
N VAL A 114 -0.26 6.17 6.03
CA VAL A 114 -1.21 6.98 6.79
C VAL A 114 -2.01 6.12 7.76
N SER A 115 -2.79 5.16 7.26
CA SER A 115 -3.68 4.35 8.10
C SER A 115 -2.91 3.49 9.09
N MET A 116 -1.91 2.73 8.65
CA MET A 116 -1.13 1.89 9.58
C MET A 116 -0.39 2.71 10.65
N LYS A 117 0.08 3.92 10.31
CA LYS A 117 0.69 4.82 11.30
C LYS A 117 -0.33 5.26 12.35
N ALA A 118 -1.54 5.61 11.91
CA ALA A 118 -2.62 6.03 12.79
C ALA A 118 -3.11 4.89 13.70
N GLU A 119 -3.30 3.68 13.15
CA GLU A 119 -3.87 2.54 13.89
C GLU A 119 -2.84 1.78 14.74
N PHE A 120 -1.60 1.61 14.24
CA PHE A 120 -0.58 0.76 14.86
C PHE A 120 0.65 1.53 15.36
N GLY A 121 0.64 2.86 15.27
CA GLY A 121 1.77 3.71 15.71
C GLY A 121 3.04 3.57 14.87
N SER A 122 3.02 2.78 13.79
CA SER A 122 4.19 2.46 12.97
C SER A 122 3.87 2.51 11.48
N LEU A 123 4.86 2.88 10.68
CA LEU A 123 4.72 2.87 9.23
C LEU A 123 4.67 1.43 8.72
N GLY A 124 3.72 1.16 7.82
CA GLY A 124 3.61 -0.11 7.11
C GLY A 124 4.62 -0.30 5.99
N CYS A 125 5.35 0.75 5.61
CA CYS A 125 6.37 0.71 4.57
C CYS A 125 7.68 1.30 5.09
N THR A 126 8.77 0.55 4.94
CA THR A 126 10.12 0.94 5.32
C THR A 126 10.97 1.36 4.12
N GLY A 127 10.44 1.30 2.89
CA GLY A 127 11.23 1.56 1.68
C GLY A 127 12.11 0.37 1.24
N CYS A 128 11.77 -0.86 1.65
CA CYS A 128 12.60 -2.04 1.36
C CYS A 128 12.70 -2.45 -0.14
N GLY A 129 11.89 -1.90 -1.04
CA GLY A 129 12.02 -2.13 -2.49
C GLY A 129 11.45 -3.45 -3.04
N ARG A 130 11.12 -4.44 -2.20
CA ARG A 130 10.59 -5.76 -2.63
C ARG A 130 9.40 -5.68 -3.59
N CYS A 131 8.49 -4.72 -3.38
CA CYS A 131 7.35 -4.55 -4.26
C CYS A 131 7.70 -3.91 -5.61
N THR A 132 8.77 -3.12 -5.67
CA THR A 132 9.31 -2.53 -6.91
C THR A 132 9.90 -3.63 -7.77
N GLU A 133 10.73 -4.51 -7.20
CA GLU A 133 11.35 -5.64 -7.90
C GLU A 133 10.31 -6.61 -8.50
N ALA A 134 9.20 -6.82 -7.81
CA ALA A 134 8.12 -7.69 -8.28
C ALA A 134 7.12 -6.98 -9.23
N CYS A 135 7.28 -5.68 -9.49
CA CYS A 135 6.31 -4.90 -10.26
C CYS A 135 6.46 -5.13 -11.76
N ALA A 136 5.45 -5.75 -12.39
CA ALA A 136 5.42 -5.91 -13.85
C ALA A 136 5.36 -4.59 -14.63
N GLY A 137 4.83 -3.52 -14.01
CA GLY A 137 4.78 -2.18 -14.60
C GLY A 137 5.99 -1.30 -14.28
N GLY A 138 7.03 -1.84 -13.62
CA GLY A 138 8.24 -1.08 -13.30
C GLY A 138 8.07 0.06 -12.29
N ILE A 139 6.98 0.06 -11.52
CA ILE A 139 6.66 1.16 -10.59
C ILE A 139 7.52 1.06 -9.33
N ASP A 140 8.31 2.10 -9.04
CA ASP A 140 8.99 2.23 -7.75
C ASP A 140 8.12 2.93 -6.71
N PHE A 141 7.73 2.15 -5.69
CA PHE A 141 6.92 2.65 -4.57
C PHE A 141 7.56 3.87 -3.88
N ARG A 142 8.89 3.91 -3.78
CA ARG A 142 9.62 5.00 -3.10
C ARG A 142 9.57 6.28 -3.93
N GLU A 143 9.71 6.14 -5.23
CA GLU A 143 9.68 7.25 -6.17
C GLU A 143 8.32 7.93 -6.21
N VAL A 144 7.24 7.13 -6.30
CA VAL A 144 5.86 7.65 -6.26
C VAL A 144 5.63 8.47 -4.99
N VAL A 145 6.04 7.94 -3.84
CA VAL A 145 5.93 8.67 -2.57
C VAL A 145 6.78 9.93 -2.60
N HIS A 146 8.02 9.87 -3.06
CA HIS A 146 8.89 11.04 -3.17
C HIS A 146 8.24 12.14 -4.02
N ARG A 147 7.78 11.83 -5.25
CA ARG A 147 7.13 12.77 -6.16
C ARG A 147 5.89 13.42 -5.56
N LEU A 148 4.99 12.62 -4.96
CA LEU A 148 3.78 13.15 -4.33
C LEU A 148 4.06 13.96 -3.05
N MET A 149 5.19 13.69 -2.38
CA MET A 149 5.66 14.41 -1.18
C MET A 149 6.52 15.63 -1.48
N THR A 150 6.97 15.84 -2.71
CA THR A 150 7.74 17.03 -3.11
C THR A 150 6.95 17.94 -4.03
N ALA A 151 5.91 17.42 -4.70
CA ALA A 151 5.01 18.23 -5.50
C ALA A 151 4.32 19.33 -4.67
N PRO A 152 4.08 20.52 -5.26
CA PRO A 152 3.27 21.56 -4.64
C PRO A 152 1.87 21.03 -4.34
N GLN A 153 1.40 21.21 -3.10
CA GLN A 153 0.04 20.84 -2.72
C GLN A 153 -0.93 21.80 -3.44
N GLY A 154 -1.59 21.33 -4.49
CA GLY A 154 -2.72 22.04 -5.08
C GLY A 154 -3.80 22.22 -4.01
N GLY A 155 -4.29 23.46 -3.83
CA GLY A 155 -5.15 23.87 -2.72
C GLY A 155 -6.19 22.82 -2.31
N ALA A 156 -6.10 22.37 -1.08
CA ALA A 156 -7.05 21.45 -0.48
C ALA A 156 -8.45 22.07 -0.53
N GLN A 157 -9.34 21.52 -1.35
CA GLN A 157 -10.76 21.62 -1.07
C GLN A 157 -11.02 20.71 0.13
N THR A 158 -11.16 21.34 1.29
CA THR A 158 -11.72 20.73 2.50
C THR A 158 -13.14 20.31 2.18
N ALA A 159 -13.32 19.08 1.70
CA ALA A 159 -14.62 18.42 1.66
C ALA A 159 -15.01 18.13 3.11
N GLY A 160 -15.61 19.14 3.76
CA GLY A 160 -16.29 18.99 5.03
C GLY A 160 -17.33 17.89 4.90
N ILE A 161 -17.23 16.91 5.79
CA ILE A 161 -18.29 15.96 6.07
C ILE A 161 -19.45 16.81 6.62
N LYS A 162 -20.48 17.01 5.80
CA LYS A 162 -21.81 17.42 6.27
C LYS A 162 -22.61 16.17 6.58
#